data_AF-A0A4Q6BN10-F1
#
_entry.id   AF-A0A4Q6BN10-F1
#
_cell.length_a   1.000
_cell.length_b   1.000
_cell.length_c   1.000
_cell.angle_alpha   90.00
_cell.angle_beta   90.00
_cell.angle_gamma   90.00
#
_symmetry.space_group_name_H-M   'P 1'
#
loop_
_entity.id
_entity.type
_entity.pdbx_description
1 polymer ?
#
loop_
_entity_poly.entity_id
_entity_poly.type
_entity_poly.pdbx_seq_one_letter_code
_entity_poly.pdbx_strand_id
1 'polypeptide(L)'
;MNQATENETDIEDDVANFEESADEALQIPEAFSVRDENSANWVVRKIAQARARVDRMKGLKRSAGVEIKQADAEVKFFKERFGPELEAFAREMLFGSKKKSFKLLEGTLVFRTRPEKFSVTDHEAAVAWAKEFCPEAVQKVPTVTEVLDEALLESYFRNTGDVPFGCLYEVAKEVFDVK
;
A
#
# COMPACT_ATOMS: atom_id res chain seq x y z
N MET A 1 16.98 30.94 -9.84
CA MET A 1 17.02 30.95 -8.37
C MET A 1 15.90 30.06 -7.89
N ASN A 2 16.28 28.93 -7.32
CA ASN A 2 15.46 27.78 -6.96
C ASN A 2 14.81 28.00 -5.60
N GLN A 3 13.54 27.59 -5.44
CA GLN A 3 12.94 27.19 -4.16
C GLN A 3 11.51 26.69 -4.44
N ALA A 4 11.35 25.36 -4.49
CA ALA A 4 10.07 24.64 -4.34
C ALA A 4 10.33 23.12 -4.38
N THR A 5 11.03 22.61 -3.36
CA THR A 5 11.21 21.17 -3.10
C THR A 5 11.22 20.92 -1.59
N GLU A 6 10.17 21.35 -0.88
CA GLU A 6 10.11 21.21 0.59
C GLU A 6 8.78 20.63 1.11
N ASN A 7 7.89 20.11 0.27
CA ASN A 7 6.59 19.60 0.75
C ASN A 7 6.38 18.09 0.60
N GLU A 8 7.42 17.34 0.26
CA GLU A 8 7.34 15.87 0.06
C GLU A 8 8.18 15.08 1.08
N THR A 9 8.98 15.76 1.90
CA THR A 9 9.86 15.17 2.92
C THR A 9 9.23 15.06 4.31
N ASP A 10 8.13 15.77 4.60
CA ASP A 10 7.55 15.82 5.95
C ASP A 10 6.63 14.64 6.30
N ILE A 11 6.37 13.73 5.37
CA ILE A 11 5.57 12.52 5.65
C ILE A 11 6.48 11.34 6.01
N GLU A 12 7.71 11.29 5.51
CA GLU A 12 8.62 10.16 5.76
C GLU A 12 9.25 10.21 7.16
N ASP A 13 9.54 11.40 7.70
CA ASP A 13 10.11 11.58 9.04
C ASP A 13 9.09 11.30 10.18
N ASP A 14 7.79 11.46 9.93
CA ASP A 14 6.73 11.12 10.90
C ASP A 14 6.49 9.61 11.03
N VAL A 15 6.83 8.82 10.00
CA VAL A 15 6.71 7.35 10.04
C VAL A 15 7.85 6.74 10.85
N ALA A 16 9.05 7.31 10.78
CA ALA A 16 10.21 6.86 11.55
C ALA A 16 10.03 7.06 13.08
N ASN A 17 9.28 8.09 13.48
CA ASN A 17 9.01 8.40 14.90
C ASN A 17 7.91 7.51 15.53
N PHE A 18 7.21 6.70 14.71
CA PHE A 18 6.15 5.81 15.21
C PHE A 18 6.71 4.48 15.74
N GLU A 19 7.83 4.00 15.19
CA GLU A 19 8.46 2.74 15.61
C GLU A 19 9.12 2.84 17.00
N GLU A 20 9.68 3.99 17.36
CA GLU A 20 10.34 4.20 18.66
C GLU A 20 9.35 4.24 19.86
N SER A 21 8.06 4.50 19.59
CA SER A 21 7.00 4.52 20.61
C SER A 21 6.42 3.13 20.97
N ALA A 22 6.78 2.08 20.22
CA ALA A 22 6.20 0.75 20.40
C ALA A 22 6.78 0.02 21.64
N ASP A 23 8.08 0.21 21.91
CA ASP A 23 8.79 -0.46 23.00
C ASP A 23 8.43 0.10 24.39
N GLU A 24 8.05 1.38 24.47
CA GLU A 24 7.73 2.06 25.73
C GLU A 24 6.39 1.59 26.35
N ALA A 25 5.52 0.95 25.56
CA ALA A 25 4.18 0.54 26.01
C ALA A 25 4.15 -0.84 26.70
N LEU A 26 5.23 -1.62 26.62
CA LEU A 26 5.33 -2.94 27.24
C LEU A 26 6.11 -2.84 28.55
N GLN A 27 5.51 -2.21 29.57
CA GLN A 27 6.03 -2.27 30.94
C GLN A 27 5.90 -3.70 31.48
N ILE A 28 6.82 -4.57 31.08
CA ILE A 28 7.00 -5.90 31.61
C ILE A 28 8.06 -5.79 32.70
N PRO A 29 7.80 -6.22 33.94
CA PRO A 29 8.83 -6.28 34.96
C PRO A 29 10.02 -7.11 34.47
N GLU A 30 11.25 -6.62 34.68
CA GLU A 30 12.49 -7.23 34.15
C GLU A 30 12.66 -8.72 34.53
N ALA A 31 11.99 -9.19 35.59
CA ALA A 31 12.00 -10.58 36.05
C ALA A 31 10.66 -11.32 35.96
N PHE A 32 9.70 -10.84 35.14
CA PHE A 32 8.38 -11.50 35.03
C PHE A 32 8.50 -12.91 34.43
N SER A 33 7.88 -13.89 35.06
CA SER A 33 7.76 -15.26 34.54
C SER A 33 6.42 -15.88 34.95
N VAL A 34 5.84 -16.70 34.08
CA VAL A 34 4.59 -17.41 34.35
C VAL A 34 4.91 -18.64 35.22
N ARG A 35 4.54 -18.58 36.50
CA ARG A 35 4.85 -19.63 37.49
C ARG A 35 3.61 -20.22 38.15
N ASP A 36 2.48 -19.54 38.00
CA ASP A 36 1.20 -19.90 38.61
C ASP A 36 0.03 -19.44 37.73
N GLU A 37 -1.17 -19.82 38.14
CA GLU A 37 -2.41 -19.46 37.44
C GLU A 37 -2.60 -17.93 37.35
N ASN A 38 -2.19 -17.19 38.37
CA ASN A 38 -2.34 -15.72 38.40
C ASN A 38 -1.47 -15.03 37.36
N SER A 39 -0.20 -15.43 37.26
CA SER A 39 0.75 -14.92 36.26
C SER A 39 0.37 -15.37 34.85
N ALA A 40 -0.17 -16.57 34.66
CA ALA A 40 -0.73 -17.00 33.39
C ALA A 40 -1.95 -16.16 32.98
N ASN A 41 -2.90 -15.97 33.89
CA ASN A 41 -4.09 -15.13 33.68
C ASN A 41 -3.73 -13.68 33.35
N TRP A 42 -2.67 -13.15 33.98
CA TRP A 42 -2.16 -11.83 33.66
C TRP A 42 -1.70 -11.73 32.20
N VAL A 43 -0.95 -12.72 31.70
CA VAL A 43 -0.47 -12.76 30.30
C VAL A 43 -1.65 -12.89 29.33
N VAL A 44 -2.58 -13.80 29.58
CA VAL A 44 -3.78 -13.98 28.74
C VAL A 44 -4.57 -12.68 28.64
N ARG A 45 -4.77 -11.98 29.77
CA ARG A 45 -5.42 -10.67 29.80
C ARG A 45 -4.66 -9.63 28.97
N LYS A 46 -3.33 -9.61 29.00
CA LYS A 46 -2.50 -8.70 28.17
C LYS A 46 -2.64 -9.01 26.68
N ILE A 47 -2.65 -10.29 26.29
CA ILE A 47 -2.90 -10.72 24.90
C ILE A 47 -4.28 -10.26 24.44
N ALA A 48 -5.32 -10.47 25.25
CA ALA A 48 -6.68 -10.02 24.95
C ALA A 48 -6.76 -8.49 24.79
N GLN A 49 -6.11 -7.73 25.68
CA GLN A 49 -6.02 -6.27 25.57
C GLN A 49 -5.32 -5.81 24.28
N ALA A 50 -4.22 -6.48 23.91
CA ALA A 50 -3.49 -6.18 22.68
C ALA A 50 -4.34 -6.47 21.43
N ARG A 51 -5.03 -7.61 21.39
CA ARG A 51 -5.98 -7.95 20.31
C ARG A 51 -7.08 -6.90 20.17
N ALA A 52 -7.71 -6.52 21.28
CA ALA A 52 -8.73 -5.48 21.27
C ALA A 52 -8.19 -4.13 20.78
N ARG A 53 -6.92 -3.79 21.10
CA ARG A 53 -6.26 -2.58 20.57
C ARG A 53 -6.09 -2.68 19.04
N VAL A 54 -5.59 -3.81 18.54
CA VAL A 54 -5.43 -4.05 17.09
C VAL A 54 -6.76 -3.90 16.36
N ASP A 55 -7.84 -4.47 16.90
CA ASP A 55 -9.17 -4.39 16.26
C ASP A 55 -9.72 -2.96 16.24
N ARG A 56 -9.53 -2.19 17.32
CA ARG A 56 -9.86 -0.75 17.32
C ARG A 56 -9.08 0.00 16.25
N MET A 57 -7.76 -0.24 16.15
CA MET A 57 -6.92 0.42 15.14
C MET A 57 -7.31 0.04 13.71
N LYS A 58 -7.66 -1.23 13.47
CA LYS A 58 -8.20 -1.68 12.17
C LYS A 58 -9.52 -0.98 11.84
N GLY A 59 -10.41 -0.80 12.83
CA GLY A 59 -11.64 -0.03 12.68
C GLY A 59 -11.37 1.42 12.27
N LEU A 60 -10.49 2.10 13.00
CA LEU A 60 -10.09 3.48 12.69
C LEU A 60 -9.46 3.59 11.29
N LYS A 61 -8.54 2.70 10.94
CA LYS A 61 -7.92 2.66 9.60
C LYS A 61 -8.97 2.51 8.50
N ARG A 62 -9.97 1.64 8.71
CA ARG A 62 -11.07 1.45 7.76
C ARG A 62 -11.87 2.74 7.60
N SER A 63 -12.28 3.37 8.70
CA SER A 63 -13.05 4.63 8.66
C SER A 63 -12.26 5.77 8.01
N ALA A 64 -10.97 5.92 8.35
CA ALA A 64 -10.09 6.90 7.70
C ALA A 64 -9.97 6.65 6.19
N GLY A 65 -9.86 5.39 5.77
CA GLY A 65 -9.83 5.03 4.35
C GLY A 65 -11.13 5.34 3.60
N VAL A 66 -12.28 5.35 4.27
CA VAL A 66 -13.56 5.78 3.68
C VAL A 66 -13.57 7.30 3.52
N GLU A 67 -13.17 8.04 4.54
CA GLU A 67 -13.12 9.51 4.52
C GLU A 67 -12.17 10.03 3.42
N ILE A 68 -10.97 9.44 3.31
CA ILE A 68 -10.01 9.77 2.26
C ILE A 68 -10.62 9.55 0.87
N LYS A 69 -11.29 8.41 0.65
CA LYS A 69 -11.95 8.13 -0.64
C LYS A 69 -13.07 9.12 -0.95
N GLN A 70 -13.81 9.56 0.06
CA GLN A 70 -14.87 10.54 -0.10
C GLN A 70 -14.29 11.92 -0.46
N ALA A 71 -13.24 12.36 0.25
CA ALA A 71 -12.53 13.59 -0.05
C ALA A 71 -11.90 13.56 -1.46
N ASP A 72 -11.29 12.45 -1.85
CA ASP A 72 -10.75 12.28 -3.21
C ASP A 72 -11.84 12.36 -4.29
N ALA A 73 -13.00 11.75 -4.04
CA ALA A 73 -14.14 11.81 -4.94
C ALA A 73 -14.69 13.24 -5.05
N GLU A 74 -14.74 13.98 -3.94
CA GLU A 74 -15.15 15.38 -3.91
C GLU A 74 -14.16 16.29 -4.67
N VAL A 75 -12.86 16.13 -4.44
CA VAL A 75 -11.81 16.84 -5.19
C VAL A 75 -11.93 16.55 -6.69
N LYS A 76 -12.14 15.28 -7.05
CA LYS A 76 -12.33 14.88 -8.45
C LYS A 76 -13.57 15.54 -9.04
N PHE A 77 -14.70 15.49 -8.34
CA PHE A 77 -15.95 16.12 -8.77
C PHE A 77 -15.77 17.63 -9.02
N PHE A 78 -15.18 18.37 -8.07
CA PHE A 78 -14.97 19.81 -8.24
C PHE A 78 -14.03 20.13 -9.41
N LYS A 79 -12.95 19.34 -9.59
CA LYS A 79 -12.04 19.50 -10.75
C LYS A 79 -12.73 19.25 -12.08
N GLU A 80 -13.55 18.20 -12.18
CA GLU A 80 -14.25 17.88 -13.42
C GLU A 80 -15.36 18.90 -13.71
N ARG A 81 -16.12 19.30 -12.68
CA ARG A 81 -17.25 20.22 -12.85
C ARG A 81 -16.84 21.66 -13.09
N PHE A 82 -15.85 22.17 -12.36
CA PHE A 82 -15.47 23.59 -12.36
C PHE A 82 -14.07 23.85 -12.93
N GLY A 83 -13.31 22.80 -13.28
CA GLY A 83 -11.99 22.93 -13.90
C GLY A 83 -11.99 23.84 -15.15
N PRO A 84 -12.91 23.67 -16.11
CA PRO A 84 -12.98 24.54 -17.29
C PRO A 84 -13.27 26.01 -16.96
N GLU A 85 -14.12 26.26 -15.97
CA GLU A 85 -14.47 27.62 -15.53
C GLU A 85 -13.28 28.29 -14.83
N LEU A 86 -12.59 27.56 -13.94
CA LEU A 86 -11.36 28.02 -13.28
C LEU A 86 -10.22 28.25 -14.28
N GLU A 87 -10.12 27.41 -15.31
CA GLU A 87 -9.15 27.58 -16.38
C GLU A 87 -9.42 28.86 -17.17
N ALA A 88 -10.66 29.08 -17.60
CA ALA A 88 -11.04 30.28 -18.35
C ALA A 88 -10.75 31.55 -17.54
N PHE A 89 -11.12 31.55 -16.26
CA PHE A 89 -10.82 32.64 -15.33
C PHE A 89 -9.31 32.87 -15.19
N ALA A 90 -8.51 31.81 -15.00
CA ALA A 90 -7.05 31.94 -14.89
C ALA A 90 -6.41 32.48 -16.18
N ARG A 91 -6.93 32.11 -17.36
CA ARG A 91 -6.46 32.62 -18.66
C ARG A 91 -6.75 34.11 -18.81
N GLU A 92 -7.93 34.55 -18.40
CA GLU A 92 -8.31 35.97 -18.42
C GLU A 92 -7.42 36.80 -17.48
N MET A 93 -7.22 36.34 -16.24
CA MET A 93 -6.38 37.03 -15.25
C MET A 93 -4.89 37.08 -15.62
N LEU A 94 -4.42 36.14 -16.45
CA LEU A 94 -3.05 36.11 -16.94
C LEU A 94 -2.89 36.71 -18.34
N PHE A 95 -3.97 37.24 -18.94
CA PHE A 95 -3.90 37.85 -20.26
C PHE A 95 -2.91 39.03 -20.28
N GLY A 96 -2.01 39.05 -21.26
CA GLY A 96 -0.94 40.06 -21.36
C GLY A 96 0.21 39.88 -20.36
N SER A 97 0.14 38.89 -19.46
CA SER A 97 1.21 38.58 -18.50
C SER A 97 2.18 37.54 -19.05
N LYS A 98 3.45 37.60 -18.62
CA LYS A 98 4.45 36.53 -18.85
C LYS A 98 4.37 35.40 -17.81
N LYS A 99 3.51 35.53 -16.79
CA LYS A 99 3.37 34.56 -15.70
C LYS A 99 2.47 33.38 -16.11
N LYS A 100 2.76 32.19 -15.60
CA LYS A 100 1.95 30.97 -15.80
C LYS A 100 1.12 30.57 -14.57
N SER A 101 1.09 31.41 -13.54
CA SER A 101 0.44 31.12 -12.26
C SER A 101 -0.32 32.32 -11.72
N PHE A 102 -1.49 32.07 -11.15
CA PHE A 102 -2.35 33.06 -10.50
C PHE A 102 -2.64 32.63 -9.06
N LYS A 103 -2.27 33.46 -8.08
CA LYS A 103 -2.41 33.16 -6.64
C LYS A 103 -3.76 33.65 -6.13
N LEU A 104 -4.48 32.77 -5.43
CA LEU A 104 -5.72 33.03 -4.70
C LEU A 104 -5.43 33.02 -3.19
N LEU A 105 -6.45 33.31 -2.37
CA LEU A 105 -6.33 33.23 -0.91
C LEU A 105 -6.00 31.80 -0.45
N GLU A 106 -6.76 30.83 -0.95
CA GLU A 106 -6.70 29.42 -0.52
C GLU A 106 -5.91 28.51 -1.48
N GLY A 107 -5.20 29.06 -2.47
CA GLY A 107 -4.50 28.23 -3.44
C GLY A 107 -3.84 28.99 -4.59
N THR A 108 -3.36 28.25 -5.59
CA THR A 108 -2.74 28.82 -6.79
C THR A 108 -3.17 28.02 -8.02
N LEU A 109 -3.62 28.73 -9.05
CA LEU A 109 -3.90 28.16 -10.37
C LEU A 109 -2.63 28.24 -11.19
N VAL A 110 -2.15 27.11 -11.74
CA VAL A 110 -0.87 27.05 -12.48
C VAL A 110 -1.04 26.28 -13.78
N PHE A 111 -0.61 26.88 -14.88
CA PHE A 111 -0.45 26.19 -16.15
C PHE A 111 0.90 25.47 -16.20
N ARG A 112 0.85 24.13 -16.15
CA ARG A 112 2.05 23.27 -16.32
C ARG A 112 1.99 22.56 -17.67
N THR A 113 3.12 22.54 -18.36
CA THR A 113 3.33 21.67 -19.52
C THR A 113 3.71 20.29 -18.98
N ARG A 114 2.93 19.26 -19.32
CA ARG A 114 3.33 17.87 -19.05
C ARG A 114 4.10 17.34 -20.27
N PRO A 115 5.15 16.52 -20.07
CA PRO A 115 5.80 15.84 -21.18
C PRO A 115 4.79 14.92 -21.87
N GLU A 116 4.94 14.77 -23.18
CA GLU A 116 4.12 13.86 -23.95
C GLU A 116 4.34 12.44 -23.44
N LYS A 117 3.24 11.73 -23.15
CA LYS A 117 3.27 10.33 -22.73
C LYS A 117 2.68 9.49 -23.84
N PHE A 118 3.47 8.54 -24.34
CA PHE A 118 2.99 7.49 -25.23
C PHE A 118 2.31 6.41 -24.38
N SER A 119 1.02 6.18 -24.61
CA SER A 119 0.25 5.10 -23.97
C SER A 119 -0.30 4.16 -25.02
N VAL A 120 -0.10 2.86 -24.82
CA VAL A 120 -0.62 1.82 -25.69
C VAL A 120 -2.08 1.54 -25.31
N THR A 121 -3.01 1.82 -26.23
CA THR A 121 -4.45 1.58 -26.03
C THR A 121 -4.84 0.13 -26.30
N ASP A 122 -4.26 -0.45 -27.36
CA ASP A 122 -4.44 -1.86 -27.73
C ASP A 122 -3.09 -2.55 -27.67
N HIS A 123 -2.91 -3.35 -26.62
CA HIS A 123 -1.66 -4.04 -26.36
C HIS A 123 -1.37 -5.13 -27.40
N GLU A 124 -2.38 -5.84 -27.89
CA GLU A 124 -2.18 -6.94 -28.83
C GLU A 124 -1.77 -6.41 -30.21
N ALA A 125 -2.49 -5.40 -30.71
CA ALA A 125 -2.14 -4.74 -31.97
C ALA A 125 -0.77 -4.05 -31.90
N ALA A 126 -0.46 -3.40 -30.77
CA ALA A 126 0.85 -2.75 -30.59
C ALA A 126 1.99 -3.77 -30.53
N VAL A 127 1.80 -4.93 -29.90
CA VAL A 127 2.81 -6.00 -29.90
C VAL A 127 2.95 -6.63 -31.28
N ALA A 128 1.87 -6.82 -32.03
CA ALA A 128 1.94 -7.32 -33.42
C ALA A 128 2.73 -6.35 -34.31
N TRP A 129 2.41 -5.06 -34.25
CA TRP A 129 3.16 -4.01 -34.97
C TRP A 129 4.62 -3.95 -34.53
N ALA A 130 4.90 -4.01 -33.22
CA ALA A 130 6.26 -3.98 -32.70
C ALA A 130 7.08 -5.19 -33.16
N LYS A 131 6.48 -6.39 -33.27
CA LYS A 131 7.17 -7.57 -33.82
C LYS A 131 7.61 -7.37 -35.27
N GLU A 132 6.86 -6.64 -36.07
CA GLU A 132 7.15 -6.40 -37.50
C GLU A 132 8.15 -5.26 -37.71
N PHE A 133 8.01 -4.16 -36.95
CA PHE A 133 8.75 -2.92 -37.21
C PHE A 133 9.79 -2.55 -36.15
N CYS A 134 9.67 -3.03 -34.91
CA CYS A 134 10.58 -2.70 -33.81
C CYS A 134 10.71 -3.88 -32.82
N PRO A 135 11.36 -4.98 -33.22
CA PRO A 135 11.40 -6.21 -32.43
C PRO A 135 12.15 -6.06 -31.10
N GLU A 136 13.04 -5.07 -30.99
CA GLU A 136 13.75 -4.72 -29.74
C GLU A 136 12.81 -4.19 -28.64
N ALA A 137 11.64 -3.67 -29.00
CA ALA A 137 10.65 -3.18 -28.05
C ALA A 137 9.83 -4.29 -27.38
N VAL A 138 9.95 -5.55 -27.83
CA VAL A 138 9.15 -6.68 -27.33
C VAL A 138 9.99 -7.58 -26.44
N GLN A 139 9.89 -7.40 -25.13
CA GLN A 139 10.50 -8.30 -24.16
C GLN A 139 9.60 -9.52 -23.93
N LYS A 140 10.09 -10.72 -24.27
CA LYS A 140 9.42 -11.97 -23.90
C LYS A 140 9.76 -12.28 -22.44
N VAL A 141 8.80 -12.12 -21.54
CA VAL A 141 8.89 -12.60 -20.16
C VAL A 141 8.30 -14.00 -20.11
N PRO A 142 9.10 -15.07 -19.92
CA PRO A 142 8.57 -16.42 -19.72
C PRO A 142 7.99 -16.52 -18.30
N THR A 143 6.70 -16.25 -18.16
CA THR A 143 5.97 -16.59 -16.93
C THR A 143 5.55 -18.05 -17.00
N VAL A 144 6.49 -18.97 -16.71
CA VAL A 144 6.15 -20.36 -16.44
C VAL A 144 5.84 -20.45 -14.94
N THR A 145 4.57 -20.22 -14.58
CA THR A 145 4.11 -20.48 -13.22
C THR A 145 3.91 -21.98 -13.09
N GLU A 146 4.96 -22.70 -12.69
CA GLU A 146 4.81 -24.07 -12.21
C GLU A 146 4.09 -24.01 -10.85
N VAL A 147 2.78 -24.20 -10.88
CA VAL A 147 1.97 -24.27 -9.66
C VAL A 147 2.06 -25.70 -9.14
N LEU A 148 2.68 -25.84 -7.96
CA LEU A 148 2.73 -27.10 -7.23
C LEU A 148 1.35 -27.38 -6.63
N ASP A 149 0.75 -28.51 -6.97
CA ASP A 149 -0.48 -28.96 -6.33
C ASP A 149 -0.14 -29.70 -5.02
N GLU A 150 -0.21 -28.96 -3.90
CA GLU A 150 0.08 -29.47 -2.56
C GLU A 150 -0.84 -30.64 -2.17
N ALA A 151 -2.09 -30.65 -2.63
CA ALA A 151 -3.05 -31.70 -2.30
C ALA A 151 -2.67 -33.03 -2.97
N LEU A 152 -2.15 -32.99 -4.21
CA LEU A 152 -1.64 -34.18 -4.88
C LEU A 152 -0.39 -34.72 -4.18
N LEU A 153 0.52 -33.86 -3.73
CA LEU A 153 1.71 -34.28 -2.96
C LEU A 153 1.35 -34.89 -1.61
N GLU A 154 0.40 -34.32 -0.89
CA GLU A 154 -0.12 -34.90 0.35
C GLU A 154 -0.76 -36.27 0.10
N SER A 155 -1.55 -36.41 -0.97
CA SER A 155 -2.17 -37.68 -1.32
C SER A 155 -1.14 -38.75 -1.71
N TYR A 156 -0.08 -38.35 -2.43
CA TYR A 156 1.04 -39.22 -2.75
C TYR A 156 1.72 -39.70 -1.47
N PHE A 157 2.14 -38.79 -0.59
CA PHE A 157 2.77 -39.13 0.68
C PHE A 157 1.91 -40.07 1.54
N ARG A 158 0.59 -39.84 1.62
CA ARG A 158 -0.33 -40.73 2.36
C ARG A 158 -0.42 -42.14 1.77
N ASN A 159 -0.27 -42.28 0.46
CA ASN A 159 -0.41 -43.56 -0.24
C ASN A 159 0.90 -44.35 -0.34
N THR A 160 2.03 -43.67 -0.56
CA THR A 160 3.34 -44.31 -0.75
C THR A 160 4.18 -44.31 0.52
N GLY A 161 3.94 -43.39 1.46
CA GLY A 161 4.79 -43.18 2.63
C GLY A 161 6.11 -42.47 2.33
N ASP A 162 6.37 -42.14 1.05
CA ASP A 162 7.59 -41.48 0.60
C ASP A 162 7.38 -39.96 0.55
N VAL A 163 8.32 -39.21 1.15
CA VAL A 163 8.35 -37.74 1.11
C VAL A 163 9.10 -37.28 -0.14
N PRO A 164 8.45 -36.57 -1.07
CA PRO A 164 9.11 -36.06 -2.28
C PRO A 164 10.28 -35.12 -1.96
N PHE A 165 11.29 -35.08 -2.84
CA PHE A 165 12.46 -34.22 -2.66
C PHE A 165 12.05 -32.74 -2.57
N GLY A 166 12.48 -32.06 -1.50
CA GLY A 166 12.11 -30.67 -1.22
C GLY A 166 10.90 -30.49 -0.30
N CYS A 167 10.20 -31.58 0.07
CA CYS A 167 9.14 -31.56 1.08
C CYS A 167 9.70 -31.96 2.46
N LEU A 168 9.20 -31.31 3.51
CA LEU A 168 9.48 -31.67 4.91
C LEU A 168 8.17 -32.16 5.54
N TYR A 169 8.17 -33.41 5.99
CA TYR A 169 7.04 -33.94 6.76
C TYR A 169 7.26 -33.66 8.25
N GLU A 170 6.47 -32.74 8.80
CA GLU A 170 6.40 -32.54 10.24
C GLU A 170 5.35 -33.48 10.85
N VAL A 171 5.77 -34.25 11.85
CA VAL A 171 4.85 -35.10 12.61
C VAL A 171 3.84 -34.22 13.35
N ALA A 172 2.60 -34.70 13.47
CA ALA A 172 1.56 -34.02 14.23
C ALA A 172 2.08 -33.64 15.63
N LYS A 173 2.13 -32.34 15.89
CA LYS A 173 2.51 -31.76 17.18
C LYS A 173 1.33 -31.01 17.76
N GLU A 174 1.17 -31.11 19.06
CA GLU A 174 0.21 -30.27 19.78
C GLU A 174 0.64 -28.81 19.65
N VAL A 175 -0.30 -27.94 19.25
CA VAL A 175 -0.07 -26.50 19.13
C VAL A 175 -0.78 -25.83 20.30
N PHE A 176 -0.02 -25.10 21.11
CA PHE A 176 -0.56 -24.23 22.14
C PHE A 176 -1.06 -22.94 21.50
N ASP A 177 -2.31 -22.56 21.80
CA ASP A 177 -2.92 -21.31 21.34
C ASP A 177 -3.69 -20.64 22.48
N VAL A 178 -3.68 -19.31 22.48
CA VAL A 178 -4.44 -18.47 23.42
C VAL A 178 -5.59 -17.86 22.64
N LYS A 179 -6.84 -18.19 22.98
CA LYS A 179 -8.03 -17.65 22.30
C LYS A 179 -8.45 -16.29 22.84
#